data_AF-A0A8T3XNP5-F1
#
_entry.id   AF-A0A8T3XNP5-F1
#
_cell.length_a   1.000
_cell.length_b   1.000
_cell.length_c   1.000
_cell.angle_alpha   90.00
_cell.angle_beta   90.00
_cell.angle_gamma   90.00
#
_symmetry.space_group_name_H-M   'P 1'
#
loop_
_entity.id
_entity.type
_entity.pdbx_description
1 polymer ?
#
loop_
_entity_poly.entity_id
_entity_poly.type
_entity_poly.pdbx_seq_one_letter_code
_entity_poly.pdbx_strand_id
1 'polypeptide(L)' 'MLDLECRGCGYKFKIAKMPARCPYCSKEGRVGLRKTAQDLLDETFGEVGLMEEERKRRNA' A
#
# COMPACT_ATOMS: atom_id res chain seq x y z
N MET A 1 -14.86 -8.32 -3.87
CA MET A 1 -14.97 -7.34 -2.76
C MET A 1 -13.63 -6.67 -2.59
N LEU A 2 -13.58 -5.36 -2.35
CA LEU A 2 -12.34 -4.61 -2.14
C LEU A 2 -11.96 -4.63 -0.66
N ASP A 3 -10.69 -4.86 -0.35
CA ASP A 3 -10.12 -4.73 1.00
C ASP A 3 -9.60 -3.30 1.15
N LEU A 4 -10.28 -2.50 1.98
CA LEU A 4 -10.00 -1.08 2.14
C LEU A 4 -9.52 -0.78 3.57
N GLU A 5 -8.67 0.22 3.69
CA GLU A 5 -8.15 0.73 4.94
C GLU A 5 -8.23 2.26 4.97
N CYS A 6 -8.65 2.82 6.10
CA CYS A 6 -8.57 4.26 6.31
C CYS A 6 -7.18 4.64 6.85
N ARG A 7 -6.40 5.39 6.07
CA ARG A 7 -5.09 5.95 6.49
C ARG A 7 -5.18 6.98 7.62
N GLY A 8 -6.39 7.43 7.97
CA GLY A 8 -6.63 8.39 9.05
C GLY A 8 -6.85 7.76 10.42
N CYS A 9 -7.53 6.61 10.48
CA CYS A 9 -7.87 5.94 11.75
C CYS A 9 -7.43 4.47 11.81
N GLY A 10 -6.90 3.90 10.72
CA GLY A 10 -6.48 2.50 10.63
C GLY A 10 -7.63 1.48 10.53
N TYR A 11 -8.88 1.93 10.39
CA TYR A 11 -10.03 1.02 10.30
C TYR A 11 -10.03 0.24 8.97
N LYS A 12 -10.21 -1.08 9.06
CA LYS A 12 -10.14 -2.04 7.94
C LYS A 12 -11.52 -2.62 7.65
N PHE A 13 -11.94 -2.61 6.38
CA PHE A 13 -13.28 -3.03 6.01
C PHE A 13 -13.34 -3.51 4.55
N LYS A 14 -14.32 -4.39 4.26
CA LYS A 14 -14.50 -4.99 2.93
C LYS A 14 -15.82 -4.57 2.30
N ILE A 15 -15.78 -3.98 1.12
CA ILE A 15 -16.99 -3.45 0.45
C ILE A 15 -16.83 -3.54 -1.08
N ALA A 16 -17.95 -3.57 -1.81
CA ALA A 16 -17.94 -3.66 -3.26
C ALA A 16 -17.47 -2.38 -3.98
N LYS A 17 -17.66 -1.18 -3.40
CA LYS A 17 -17.39 0.12 -4.04
C LYS A 17 -16.64 1.07 -3.10
N MET A 18 -15.64 1.80 -3.60
CA MET A 18 -14.87 2.73 -2.76
C MET A 18 -15.76 3.85 -2.19
N PRO A 19 -15.85 4.01 -0.85
CA PRO A 19 -16.64 5.08 -0.25
C PRO A 19 -15.87 6.40 -0.27
N ALA A 20 -16.59 7.51 -0.44
CA ALA A 20 -16.00 8.86 -0.38
C ALA A 20 -15.49 9.23 1.03
N ARG A 21 -16.16 8.69 2.06
CA ARG A 21 -15.88 8.94 3.48
C ARG A 21 -15.60 7.65 4.23
N CYS A 22 -14.70 7.72 5.21
CA CYS A 22 -14.49 6.60 6.10
C CYS A 22 -15.73 6.36 6.98
N PRO A 23 -16.28 5.13 7.06
CA PRO A 23 -17.46 4.84 7.87
C PRO A 23 -17.21 4.92 9.39
N TYR A 24 -15.95 4.91 9.81
CA TYR A 24 -15.59 4.95 11.23
C TYR A 24 -15.30 6.37 11.75
N CYS A 25 -14.49 7.14 11.01
CA CYS A 25 -14.06 8.47 11.43
C CYS A 25 -14.68 9.63 10.64
N SER A 26 -15.54 9.33 9.66
CA SER A 26 -16.23 10.30 8.78
C SER A 26 -15.32 11.23 7.97
N LYS A 27 -13.99 11.00 7.98
CA LYS A 27 -13.02 11.80 7.21
C LYS A 27 -13.04 11.40 5.74
N GLU A 28 -12.96 12.40 4.88
CA GLU A 28 -12.97 12.25 3.42
C GLU A 28 -11.54 12.06 2.89
N GLY A 29 -11.40 11.37 1.76
CA GLY A 29 -10.11 11.24 1.05
C GLY A 29 -9.02 10.43 1.77
N ARG A 30 -9.35 9.72 2.85
CA ARG A 30 -8.38 8.89 3.61
C ARG A 30 -8.56 7.39 3.44
N VAL A 31 -9.59 6.94 2.73
CA VAL A 31 -9.81 5.52 2.45
C VAL A 31 -8.99 5.12 1.24
N GLY A 32 -8.22 4.04 1.35
CA GLY A 32 -7.40 3.49 0.27
C GLY A 32 -7.46 1.97 0.24
N LEU A 33 -6.94 1.38 -0.84
CA LEU A 33 -6.70 -0.07 -0.89
C LEU A 33 -5.69 -0.45 0.19
N ARG A 34 -6.01 -1.54 0.90
CA ARG A 34 -5.10 -2.10 1.89
C ARG A 34 -3.96 -2.81 1.17
N LYS A 35 -2.73 -2.42 1.49
CA LYS A 35 -1.53 -3.14 1.03
C LYS A 35 -1.48 -4.51 1.68
N THR A 36 -1.16 -5.52 0.89
CA THR A 36 -0.90 -6.87 1.41
C THR A 36 0.52 -6.95 1.96
N ALA A 37 0.82 -7.97 2.76
CA ALA A 37 2.20 -8.23 3.17
C ALA A 37 3.12 -8.40 1.95
N GLN A 38 2.62 -9.05 0.89
CA GLN A 38 3.37 -9.22 -0.35
C GLN A 38 3.64 -7.89 -1.07
N ASP A 39 2.66 -6.98 -1.08
CA ASP A 39 2.79 -5.63 -1.67
C ASP A 39 3.90 -4.83 -0.97
N LEU A 40 3.95 -4.90 0.36
CA LEU A 40 4.99 -4.27 1.16
C LEU A 40 6.37 -4.87 0.88
N LEU A 41 6.45 -6.21 0.79
CA LEU A 41 7.69 -6.90 0.48
C LEU A 41 8.19 -6.55 -0.92
N ASP A 42 7.31 -6.52 -1.93
CA ASP A 42 7.66 -6.17 -3.30
C ASP A 42 8.24 -4.74 -3.40
N GLU A 43 7.66 -3.77 -2.69
CA GLU A 43 8.22 -2.42 -2.59
C GLU A 43 9.62 -2.42 -1.96
N THR A 44 9.84 -3.22 -0.90
CA THR A 44 11.15 -3.25 -0.23
C THR A 44 12.19 -3.97 -1.07
N PHE A 45 11.83 -5.10 -1.69
CA PHE A 45 12.72 -5.92 -2.50
C PHE A 45 13.03 -5.30 -3.85
N GLY A 46 12.08 -4.59 -4.46
CA GLY A 46 12.27 -3.83 -5.68
C GLY A 46 13.33 -2.73 -5.52
N GLU A 47 13.37 -2.04 -4.38
CA GLU A 47 14.39 -1.03 -4.11
C GLU A 47 15.78 -1.62 -3.88
N VAL A 48 15.90 -2.72 -3.13
CA VAL A 48 17.23 -3.32 -2.86
C VAL A 48 17.82 -4.05 -4.08
N GLY A 49 16.99 -4.67 -4.93
CA GLY A 49 17.47 -5.36 -6.13
C GLY A 49 18.15 -4.42 -7.14
N LEU A 50 17.64 -3.21 -7.30
CA LEU A 50 18.20 -2.19 -8.19
C LEU A 50 19.60 -1.75 -7.72
N MET A 51 19.81 -1.61 -6.41
CA MET A 51 21.10 -1.21 -5.86
C MET A 51 22.20 -2.24 -6.12
N GLU A 52 21.88 -3.54 -6.12
CA GLU A 52 22.83 -4.61 -6.40
C GLU A 52 23.23 -4.65 -7.89
N GLU A 53 22.26 -4.48 -8.79
CA GLU A 53 22.52 -4.43 -10.23
C GLU A 53 23.38 -3.21 -10.61
N GLU A 54 23.11 -2.04 -10.06
CA GLU A 54 23.94 -0.85 -10.27
C GLU A 54 25.37 -1.04 -9.74
N ARG A 55 25.52 -1.68 -8.57
CA ARG A 55 26.83 -1.99 -8.00
C ARG A 55 27.62 -2.94 -8.90
N LYS A 56 26.97 -3.93 -9.51
CA LYS A 56 27.60 -4.89 -10.41
C LYS A 56 28.02 -4.24 -11.74
N ARG A 57 27.21 -3.31 -12.27
CA ARG A 57 27.54 -2.53 -13.48
C ARG A 57 28.68 -1.54 -13.27
N ARG A 58 28.85 -1.00 -12.06
CA ARG A 58 29.97 -0.08 -11.72
C ARG A 58 31.29 -0.80 -11.43
N ASN A 59 31.28 -2.13 -11.31
CA ASN A 59 32.46 -2.94 -11.00
C ASN A 59 32.83 -3.92 -12.13
N ALA A 60 32.13 -3.85 -13.26
CA ALA A 60 32.47 -4.48 -14.52
C ALA A 60 33.13 -3.46 -15.44
#